data_AF-A0A965UTF1-F1
#
_entry.id   AF-A0A965UTF1-F1
#
_cell.length_a   1.000
_cell.length_b   1.000
_cell.length_c   1.000
_cell.angle_alpha   90.00
_cell.angle_beta   90.00
_cell.angle_gamma   90.00
#
_symmetry.space_group_name_H-M   'P 1'
#
loop_
_entity.id
_entity.type
_entity.pdbx_description
1 polymer ?
#
loop_
_entity_poly.entity_id
_entity_poly.type
_entity_poly.pdbx_seq_one_letter_code
_entity_poly.pdbx_strand_id
1 'polypeptide(L)'
;MAINSRRKGAAGERELASYLREQGWQKARRTCQYAGNPEGGSGDVVCDNFPFHIEGKRCQQIKPEQWMAQAKADCPSNKIPSVFFRRNGEKKWLVILQADDVCEIARFIAPPNLKIDLVHPAPYSTTVAQGISMPSHQLNQQPTINQGDMI
;
A
#
# COMPACT_ATOMS: atom_id res chain seq x y z
N MET A 1 -23.68 9.84 20.79
CA MET A 1 -22.95 9.07 19.74
C MET A 1 -23.96 8.44 18.78
N ALA A 2 -23.92 8.80 17.49
CA ALA A 2 -24.94 8.40 16.53
C ALA A 2 -24.89 6.89 16.20
N ILE A 3 -25.84 6.14 16.75
CA ILE A 3 -26.08 4.69 16.51
C ILE A 3 -26.11 4.34 15.02
N ASN A 4 -26.53 5.29 14.18
CA ASN A 4 -26.64 5.09 12.73
C ASN A 4 -25.29 5.06 11.99
N SER A 5 -24.24 5.71 12.50
CA SER A 5 -22.92 5.70 11.85
C SER A 5 -22.24 4.34 11.99
N ARG A 6 -22.26 3.77 13.21
CA ARG A 6 -21.67 2.44 13.50
C ARG A 6 -22.35 1.31 12.74
N ARG A 7 -23.69 1.31 12.69
CA ARG A 7 -24.45 0.29 11.93
C ARG A 7 -24.16 0.35 10.44
N LYS A 8 -24.03 1.55 9.87
CA LYS A 8 -23.70 1.75 8.45
C LYS A 8 -22.26 1.31 8.13
N GLY A 9 -21.29 1.63 8.99
CA GLY A 9 -19.91 1.14 8.85
C GLY A 9 -19.86 -0.39 8.84
N ALA A 10 -20.40 -1.02 9.89
CA ALA A 10 -20.42 -2.48 10.00
C ALA A 10 -21.20 -3.20 8.89
N ALA A 11 -22.15 -2.54 8.22
CA ALA A 11 -22.83 -3.07 7.04
C ALA A 11 -21.93 -2.99 5.80
N GLY A 12 -21.26 -1.86 5.58
CA GLY A 12 -20.30 -1.71 4.48
C GLY A 12 -19.14 -2.71 4.56
N GLU A 13 -18.60 -2.92 5.75
CA GLU A 13 -17.50 -3.88 5.99
C GLU A 13 -17.94 -5.34 5.74
N ARG A 14 -19.18 -5.70 6.11
CA ARG A 14 -19.75 -7.03 5.78
C ARG A 14 -19.91 -7.23 4.28
N GLU A 15 -20.39 -6.21 3.58
CA GLU A 15 -20.55 -6.25 2.13
C GLU A 15 -19.19 -6.36 1.43
N LEU A 16 -18.16 -5.67 1.93
CA LEU A 16 -16.80 -5.78 1.42
C LEU A 16 -16.23 -7.20 1.64
N ALA A 17 -16.40 -7.77 2.82
CA ALA A 17 -16.01 -9.15 3.09
C ALA A 17 -16.76 -10.14 2.17
N SER A 18 -18.06 -9.93 1.91
CA SER A 18 -18.81 -10.75 0.95
C SER A 18 -18.25 -10.63 -0.45
N TYR A 19 -18.00 -9.40 -0.92
CA TYR A 19 -17.41 -9.16 -2.22
C TYR A 19 -16.08 -9.89 -2.38
N LEU A 20 -15.19 -9.83 -1.39
CA LEU A 20 -13.90 -10.56 -1.46
C LEU A 20 -14.10 -12.08 -1.52
N ARG A 21 -15.06 -12.63 -0.75
CA ARG A 21 -15.41 -14.06 -0.85
C ARG A 21 -15.94 -14.42 -2.25
N GLU A 22 -16.76 -13.57 -2.85
CA GLU A 22 -17.24 -13.75 -4.23
C GLU A 22 -16.10 -13.69 -5.25
N GLN A 23 -15.02 -12.94 -4.99
CA GLN A 23 -13.80 -12.93 -5.79
C GLN A 23 -12.84 -14.10 -5.50
N GLY A 24 -13.23 -15.08 -4.67
CA GLY A 24 -12.43 -16.27 -4.37
C GLY A 24 -11.65 -16.21 -3.05
N TRP A 25 -11.64 -15.08 -2.34
CA TRP A 25 -10.99 -14.93 -1.04
C TRP A 25 -11.90 -15.42 0.08
N GLN A 26 -12.18 -16.73 0.11
CA GLN A 26 -13.23 -17.32 0.97
C GLN A 26 -13.05 -17.09 2.47
N LYS A 27 -11.82 -16.85 2.93
CA LYS A 27 -11.50 -16.55 4.33
C LYS A 27 -11.68 -15.08 4.73
N ALA A 28 -12.12 -14.22 3.81
CA ALA A 28 -12.33 -12.80 4.09
C ALA A 28 -13.44 -12.59 5.12
N ARG A 29 -13.11 -11.87 6.21
CA ARG A 29 -14.02 -11.56 7.32
C ARG A 29 -13.77 -10.16 7.86
N ARG A 30 -14.80 -9.52 8.41
CA ARG A 30 -14.66 -8.25 9.13
C ARG A 30 -13.83 -8.47 10.41
N THR A 31 -13.01 -7.50 10.78
CA THR A 31 -12.35 -7.45 12.09
C THR A 31 -13.34 -7.08 13.21
N CYS A 32 -13.25 -7.76 14.35
CA CYS A 32 -14.00 -7.38 15.56
C CYS A 32 -13.08 -6.58 16.48
N GLN A 33 -13.31 -5.26 16.61
CA GLN A 33 -12.51 -4.37 17.48
C GLN A 33 -12.57 -4.71 18.99
N TYR A 34 -13.47 -5.61 19.42
CA TYR A 34 -13.77 -5.88 20.85
C TYR A 34 -13.40 -7.29 21.34
N ALA A 35 -13.02 -8.20 20.46
CA ALA A 35 -12.48 -9.49 20.87
C ALA A 35 -10.97 -9.34 20.85
N GLY A 36 -10.31 -9.37 22.01
CA GLY A 36 -8.85 -9.31 22.15
C GLY A 36 -8.18 -10.44 21.39
N ASN A 37 -8.11 -10.31 20.07
CA ASN A 37 -7.70 -11.36 19.17
C ASN A 37 -6.18 -11.24 18.96
N PRO A 38 -5.38 -12.28 19.26
CA PRO A 38 -3.95 -12.28 18.97
C PRO A 38 -3.63 -12.11 17.47
N GLU A 39 -4.60 -12.40 16.60
CA GLU A 39 -4.53 -12.27 15.14
C GLU A 39 -5.29 -11.03 14.60
N GLY A 40 -5.60 -10.07 15.48
CA GLY A 40 -6.40 -8.88 15.18
C GLY A 40 -5.68 -7.89 14.28
N GLY A 41 -5.74 -8.10 12.97
CA GLY A 41 -5.34 -7.09 12.00
C GLY A 41 -6.14 -5.81 12.20
N SER A 42 -5.45 -4.68 12.22
CA SER A 42 -5.99 -3.31 12.35
C SER A 42 -6.92 -2.88 11.21
N GLY A 43 -7.02 -3.65 10.13
CA GLY A 43 -7.87 -3.33 8.97
C GLY A 43 -9.34 -3.66 9.19
N ASP A 44 -10.21 -3.03 8.41
CA ASP A 44 -11.66 -3.23 8.43
C ASP A 44 -12.05 -4.68 8.06
N VAL A 45 -11.32 -5.28 7.11
CA VAL A 45 -11.49 -6.66 6.66
C VAL A 45 -10.14 -7.37 6.63
N VAL A 46 -10.09 -8.60 7.11
CA VAL A 46 -8.90 -9.45 7.10
C VAL A 46 -9.11 -10.71 6.29
N CYS A 47 -8.05 -11.12 5.61
CA CYS A 47 -7.91 -12.39 4.92
C CYS A 47 -6.41 -12.74 4.91
N ASP A 48 -6.03 -13.87 5.49
CA ASP A 48 -4.63 -14.17 5.82
C ASP A 48 -3.73 -14.20 4.58
N ASN A 49 -4.20 -14.81 3.50
CA ASN A 49 -3.50 -14.94 2.24
C ASN A 49 -3.70 -13.75 1.28
N PHE A 50 -4.37 -12.67 1.73
CA PHE A 50 -4.57 -11.49 0.91
C PHE A 50 -3.41 -10.49 1.12
N PRO A 51 -2.71 -10.07 0.06
CA PRO A 51 -1.46 -9.30 0.18
C PRO A 51 -1.67 -7.84 0.58
N PHE A 52 -2.92 -7.36 0.58
CA PHE A 52 -3.24 -5.97 0.94
C PHE A 52 -3.81 -5.87 2.36
N HIS A 53 -3.47 -4.77 3.04
CA HIS A 53 -4.22 -4.27 4.18
C HIS A 53 -5.45 -3.52 3.68
N ILE A 54 -6.62 -3.86 4.21
CA ILE A 54 -7.91 -3.44 3.65
C ILE A 54 -8.58 -2.42 4.56
N GLU A 55 -8.60 -1.17 4.10
CA GLU A 55 -9.43 -0.10 4.68
C GLU A 55 -10.70 0.06 3.83
N GLY A 56 -11.88 -0.12 4.41
CA GLY A 56 -13.17 -0.13 3.72
C GLY A 56 -13.92 1.21 3.82
N LYS A 57 -14.24 1.85 2.70
CA LYS A 57 -14.99 3.13 2.67
C LYS A 57 -16.24 3.03 1.81
N ARG A 58 -17.40 3.16 2.45
CA ARG A 58 -18.71 3.28 1.78
C ARG A 58 -19.33 4.65 2.08
N CYS A 59 -19.28 5.56 1.11
CA CYS A 59 -19.76 6.93 1.27
C CYS A 59 -19.99 7.61 -0.10
N GLN A 60 -20.55 8.83 -0.11
CA GLN A 60 -20.76 9.57 -1.36
C GLN A 60 -19.49 10.29 -1.84
N GLN A 61 -18.77 10.92 -0.90
CA GLN A 61 -17.58 11.74 -1.16
C GLN A 61 -16.30 10.94 -0.95
N ILE A 62 -15.32 11.14 -1.83
CA ILE A 62 -14.01 10.49 -1.78
C ILE A 62 -13.02 11.42 -1.04
N LYS A 63 -12.19 10.85 -0.17
CA LYS A 63 -11.13 11.58 0.58
C LYS A 63 -9.82 10.77 0.52
N PRO A 64 -9.17 10.71 -0.65
CA PRO A 64 -8.15 9.70 -0.91
C PRO A 64 -6.91 9.88 -0.02
N GLU A 65 -6.46 11.11 0.22
CA GLU A 65 -5.27 11.38 1.04
C GLU A 65 -5.50 10.96 2.50
N GLN A 66 -6.65 11.33 3.06
CA GLN A 66 -7.01 10.98 4.44
C GLN A 66 -7.14 9.46 4.62
N TRP A 67 -7.81 8.79 3.67
CA TRP A 67 -8.02 7.35 3.77
C TRP A 67 -6.74 6.57 3.57
N MET A 68 -5.88 6.99 2.63
CA MET A 68 -4.57 6.37 2.45
C MET A 68 -3.66 6.60 3.66
N ALA A 69 -3.71 7.78 4.31
CA ALA A 69 -2.96 8.01 5.54
C ALA A 69 -3.36 7.04 6.66
N GLN A 70 -4.68 6.80 6.84
CA GLN A 70 -5.18 5.80 7.79
C GLN A 70 -4.71 4.39 7.42
N ALA A 71 -4.92 3.99 6.17
CA ALA A 71 -4.52 2.66 5.68
C ALA A 71 -3.02 2.43 5.87
N LYS A 72 -2.17 3.43 5.65
CA LYS A 72 -0.71 3.32 5.86
C LYS A 72 -0.34 3.20 7.33
N ALA A 73 -0.96 4.00 8.20
CA ALA A 73 -0.67 3.99 9.63
C ALA A 73 -1.01 2.63 10.26
N ASP A 74 -2.10 2.01 9.79
CA ASP A 74 -2.57 0.73 10.30
C ASP A 74 -1.97 -0.48 9.56
N CYS A 75 -1.32 -0.29 8.41
CA CYS A 75 -0.81 -1.41 7.62
C CYS A 75 0.35 -2.14 8.31
N PRO A 76 0.29 -3.47 8.46
CA PRO A 76 1.45 -4.25 8.90
C PRO A 76 2.54 -4.24 7.81
N SER A 77 3.80 -4.40 8.22
CA SER A 77 4.98 -4.30 7.34
C SER A 77 5.03 -5.32 6.21
N ASN A 78 4.26 -6.42 6.29
CA ASN A 78 4.21 -7.49 5.30
C ASN A 78 3.02 -7.39 4.33
N LYS A 79 2.30 -6.26 4.32
CA LYS A 79 1.16 -6.03 3.42
C LYS A 79 1.29 -4.68 2.73
N ILE A 80 0.56 -4.54 1.62
CA ILE A 80 0.44 -3.28 0.88
C ILE A 80 -0.79 -2.51 1.39
N PRO A 81 -0.67 -1.23 1.81
CA PRO A 81 -1.80 -0.44 2.25
C PRO A 81 -2.78 -0.19 1.10
N SER A 82 -4.08 -0.40 1.32
CA SER A 82 -5.09 -0.19 0.29
C SER A 82 -6.41 0.32 0.87
N VAL A 83 -7.14 1.10 0.07
CA VAL A 83 -8.50 1.54 0.40
C VAL A 83 -9.48 0.96 -0.63
N PHE A 84 -10.43 0.17 -0.14
CA PHE A 84 -11.55 -0.33 -0.92
C PHE A 84 -12.72 0.63 -0.78
N PHE A 85 -13.03 1.35 -1.86
CA PHE A 85 -14.06 2.36 -1.91
C PHE A 85 -15.26 1.90 -2.73
N ARG A 86 -16.47 2.18 -2.23
CA ARG A 86 -17.71 2.09 -3.02
C ARG A 86 -18.62 3.27 -2.74
N ARG A 87 -19.06 3.93 -3.82
CA ARG A 87 -20.06 5.00 -3.72
C ARG A 87 -21.43 4.42 -3.34
N ASN A 88 -22.20 5.14 -2.51
CA ASN A 88 -23.55 4.70 -2.16
C ASN A 88 -24.45 4.65 -3.41
N GLY A 89 -25.11 3.51 -3.62
CA GLY A 89 -25.92 3.24 -4.82
C GLY A 89 -25.17 2.49 -5.91
N GLU A 90 -23.83 2.52 -5.88
CA GLU A 90 -22.99 1.78 -6.83
C GLU A 90 -22.78 0.32 -6.42
N LYS A 91 -22.57 -0.53 -7.43
CA LYS A 91 -22.27 -1.96 -7.23
C LYS A 91 -20.78 -2.27 -7.24
N LYS A 92 -19.99 -1.49 -7.98
CA LYS A 92 -18.57 -1.77 -8.21
C LYS A 92 -17.70 -1.22 -7.09
N TRP A 93 -16.85 -2.07 -6.53
CA TRP A 93 -15.76 -1.63 -5.65
C TRP A 93 -14.60 -1.11 -6.48
N LEU A 94 -14.02 -0.01 -6.03
CA LEU A 94 -12.77 0.55 -6.55
C LEU A 94 -11.69 0.41 -5.48
N VAL A 95 -10.44 0.34 -5.92
CA VAL A 95 -9.28 0.30 -5.02
C VAL A 95 -8.45 1.54 -5.24
N ILE A 96 -7.99 2.15 -4.14
CA ILE A 96 -7.01 3.22 -4.14
C ILE A 96 -5.71 2.64 -3.56
N LEU A 97 -4.61 2.84 -4.29
CA LEU A 97 -3.24 2.44 -3.96
C LEU A 97 -2.31 3.63 -4.19
N GLN A 98 -1.11 3.64 -3.60
CA GLN A 98 -0.08 4.57 -4.04
C GLN A 98 0.43 4.16 -5.43
N ALA A 99 0.80 5.14 -6.26
CA ALA A 99 1.36 4.85 -7.58
C ALA A 99 2.61 3.95 -7.47
N ASP A 100 3.43 4.17 -6.44
CA ASP A 100 4.64 3.39 -6.18
C ASP A 100 4.32 1.91 -5.94
N ASP A 101 3.30 1.60 -5.13
CA ASP A 101 2.82 0.23 -4.88
C ASP A 101 2.34 -0.42 -6.19
N VAL A 102 1.62 0.33 -7.03
CA VAL A 102 1.17 -0.16 -8.34
C VAL A 102 2.36 -0.46 -9.24
N CYS A 103 3.37 0.41 -9.26
CA CYS A 103 4.59 0.17 -10.02
C CYS A 103 5.34 -1.05 -9.51
N GLU A 104 5.41 -1.29 -8.19
CA GLU A 104 6.00 -2.51 -7.64
C GLU A 104 5.26 -3.75 -8.08
N ILE A 105 3.93 -3.78 -7.95
CA ILE A 105 3.09 -4.89 -8.43
C ILE A 105 3.29 -5.11 -9.92
N ALA A 106 3.33 -4.03 -10.71
CA ALA A 106 3.52 -4.08 -12.16
C ALA A 106 4.84 -4.75 -12.54
N ARG A 107 5.92 -4.55 -11.76
CA ARG A 107 7.22 -5.21 -12.00
C ARG A 107 7.14 -6.73 -11.79
N PHE A 108 6.34 -7.21 -10.83
CA PHE A 108 6.17 -8.64 -10.58
C PHE A 108 5.36 -9.35 -11.68
N ILE A 109 4.46 -8.63 -12.36
CA ILE A 109 3.58 -9.21 -13.41
C ILE A 109 4.06 -8.88 -14.82
N ALA A 110 5.09 -8.04 -14.96
CA ALA A 110 5.64 -7.68 -16.25
C ALA A 110 6.22 -8.90 -16.97
N PRO A 111 6.22 -8.90 -18.32
CA PRO A 111 6.82 -9.98 -19.10
C PRO A 111 8.29 -10.21 -18.73
N PRO A 112 8.77 -11.46 -18.70
CA PRO A 112 10.12 -11.80 -18.25
C PRO A 112 11.25 -11.22 -19.12
N ASN A 113 10.93 -10.78 -20.33
CA ASN A 113 11.86 -10.15 -21.27
C ASN A 113 11.91 -8.62 -21.15
N LEU A 114 11.16 -8.01 -20.23
CA LEU A 114 11.22 -6.57 -19.99
C LEU A 114 12.44 -6.22 -19.15
N LYS A 115 13.35 -5.40 -19.70
CA LYS A 115 14.41 -4.76 -18.93
C LYS A 115 13.82 -3.56 -18.18
N ILE A 116 13.90 -3.58 -16.86
CA ILE A 116 13.43 -2.48 -16.01
C ILE A 116 14.66 -1.78 -15.44
N ASP A 117 14.97 -0.62 -16.00
CA ASP A 117 16.04 0.23 -15.50
C ASP A 117 15.46 1.18 -14.45
N LEU A 118 15.66 0.84 -13.17
CA LEU A 118 15.27 1.72 -12.06
C LEU A 118 16.21 2.92 -12.02
N VAL A 119 15.70 4.08 -12.42
CA VAL A 119 16.37 5.34 -12.14
C VAL A 119 16.05 5.70 -10.70
N HIS A 120 16.96 5.40 -9.78
CA HIS A 120 16.89 6.02 -8.45
C HIS A 120 17.10 7.53 -8.65
N PRO A 121 16.13 8.39 -8.30
CA PRO A 121 16.40 9.81 -8.29
C PRO A 121 17.58 10.02 -7.34
N ALA A 122 18.62 10.71 -7.82
CA ALA A 122 19.72 11.13 -6.96
C ALA A 122 19.12 11.72 -5.68
N PRO A 123 19.65 11.38 -4.48
CA PRO A 123 19.08 11.89 -3.25
C PRO A 123 18.96 13.40 -3.37
N TYR A 124 17.73 13.91 -3.25
CA TYR A 124 17.46 15.34 -3.34
C TYR A 124 18.39 15.99 -2.32
N SER A 125 19.40 16.70 -2.79
CA SER A 125 20.25 17.51 -1.92
C SER A 125 19.37 18.66 -1.48
N THR A 126 18.66 18.47 -0.36
CA THR A 126 18.01 19.56 0.34
C THR A 126 19.13 20.46 0.83
N THR A 127 19.51 21.44 0.01
CA THR A 127 20.28 22.58 0.49
C THR A 127 19.33 23.36 1.37
N VAL A 128 19.25 22.98 2.65
CA VAL A 128 18.73 23.88 3.67
C VAL A 128 19.76 25.00 3.75
N ALA A 129 19.39 26.16 3.22
CA ALA A 129 20.13 27.38 3.48
C ALA A 129 20.12 27.63 4.99
N GLN A 130 21.24 27.38 5.65
CA GLN A 130 21.92 28.28 6.57
C GLN A 130 23.14 27.58 7.19
N GLY A 131 24.32 27.93 6.66
CA GLY A 131 25.60 27.92 7.35
C GLY A 131 26.01 26.65 8.08
N ILE A 132 26.59 25.69 7.35
CA ILE A 132 27.84 24.98 7.69
C ILE A 132 28.28 24.27 6.39
N SER A 133 29.46 24.60 5.90
CA SER A 133 30.07 23.97 4.73
C SER A 133 30.60 22.58 5.10
N MET A 134 30.11 21.53 4.45
CA MET A 134 30.78 20.22 4.45
C MET A 134 31.34 19.94 3.06
N PRO A 135 32.64 19.58 2.92
CA PRO A 135 33.18 19.17 1.64
C PRO A 135 32.59 17.82 1.26
N SER A 136 31.90 17.77 0.13
CA SER A 136 31.43 16.52 -0.47
C SER A 136 32.61 15.73 -1.02
N HIS A 137 32.90 14.58 -0.42
CA HIS A 137 33.79 13.60 -1.04
C HIS A 137 33.03 12.97 -2.22
N GLN A 138 33.46 13.26 -3.45
CA GLN A 138 33.02 12.50 -4.62
C GLN A 138 33.64 11.10 -4.54
N LEU A 139 32.81 10.07 -4.32
CA LEU A 139 33.15 8.69 -4.62
C LEU A 139 33.00 8.49 -6.12
N ASN A 140 34.05 8.82 -6.87
CA ASN A 140 34.20 8.42 -8.26
C ASN A 140 35.27 7.33 -8.32
N GLN A 141 34.88 6.05 -8.41
CA GLN A 141 35.72 5.01 -9.01
C GLN A 141 34.83 3.98 -9.72
N GLN A 142 34.81 4.07 -11.06
CA GLN A 142 34.49 2.96 -11.94
C GLN A 142 35.55 1.86 -11.74
N PRO A 143 35.20 0.56 -11.81
CA PRO A 143 36.20 -0.49 -11.84
C PRO A 143 36.92 -0.49 -13.19
N THR A 144 38.21 -0.14 -13.20
CA THR A 144 39.09 -0.34 -14.35
C THR A 144 39.38 -1.84 -14.51
N ILE A 145 38.97 -2.39 -15.65
CA ILE A 145 39.39 -3.71 -16.12
C ILE A 145 40.84 -3.58 -16.59
N ASN A 146 41.78 -4.26 -15.92
CA ASN A 146 43.11 -4.47 -16.49
C ASN A 146 43.08 -5.74 -17.35
N GLN A 147 43.02 -5.55 -18.67
CA GLN A 147 43.55 -6.51 -19.64
C GLN A 147 45.08 -6.42 -19.59
N GLY A 148 45.74 -7.53 -19.28
CA GLY A 148 47.19 -7.66 -19.36
C GLY A 148 47.79 -8.35 -18.16
N ASP A 149 47.79 -9.68 -18.19
CA ASP A 149 49.04 -10.46 -18.15
C ASP A 149 48.71 -11.95 -18.30
N MET A 150 48.82 -12.43 -19.55
CA MET A 150 49.19 -13.80 -19.81
C MET A 150 50.69 -13.92 -19.52
N ILE A 151 51.08 -14.75 -18.53
CA ILE A 151 52.05 -15.86 -18.65
C ILE A 151 51.70 -16.88 -17.57
#